data_AF-A0A7S1RRS7-F1
#
_entry.id   AF-A0A7S1RRS7-F1
#
_cell.length_a   1.000
_cell.length_b   1.000
_cell.length_c   1.000
_cell.angle_alpha   90.00
_cell.angle_beta   90.00
_cell.angle_gamma   90.00
#
_symmetry.space_group_name_H-M   'P 1'
#
loop_
_entity.id
_entity.type
_entity.pdbx_description
1 polymer ?
#
loop_
_entity_poly.entity_id
_entity_poly.type
_entity_poly.pdbx_seq_one_letter_code
_entity_poly.pdbx_strand_id
1 'polypeptide(L)'
;AREFWSTQAGQDEEFDTGCLCVANIDNEPSGTNKIITGSFQGVLRMYCPKQREYKIEDLILEKNMEAPILQIAAGRFVQGSRELCLALLHPAKLAVYMVSAVSSGGSVNYYSLAQAYEHQLARPAFNLCHGPFGQIRDRDYIC
;
A
#
# COMPACT_ATOMS: atom_id res chain seq x y z
N ALA A 1 25.35 -8.94 2.76
CA ALA A 1 24.92 -7.74 2.01
C ALA A 1 25.33 -6.50 2.79
N ARG A 2 25.62 -5.36 2.13
CA ARG A 2 25.88 -4.09 2.82
C ARG A 2 24.54 -3.39 3.05
N GLU A 3 24.13 -3.27 4.30
CA GLU A 3 22.88 -2.61 4.66
C GLU A 3 22.90 -1.12 4.25
N PHE A 4 21.78 -0.64 3.70
CA PHE A 4 21.58 0.76 3.33
C PHE A 4 20.60 1.45 4.28
N TRP A 5 19.48 0.79 4.55
CA TRP A 5 18.41 1.29 5.40
C TRP A 5 17.68 0.09 6.01
N SER A 6 17.28 0.21 7.27
CA SER A 6 16.54 -0.80 8.01
C SER A 6 15.74 -0.12 9.12
N THR A 7 14.57 -0.66 9.46
CA THR A 7 13.77 -0.23 10.60
C THR A 7 12.92 -1.39 11.11
N GLN A 8 12.44 -1.29 12.36
CA GLN A 8 11.46 -2.22 12.91
C GLN A 8 10.05 -1.66 12.68
N ALA A 9 9.20 -2.42 11.99
CA ALA A 9 7.81 -2.04 11.77
C ALA A 9 6.96 -2.41 12.99
N GLY A 10 6.66 -1.42 13.84
CA GLY A 10 5.83 -1.60 15.02
C GLY A 10 6.50 -2.30 16.20
N GLN A 11 5.71 -2.63 17.22
CA GLN A 11 6.12 -3.42 18.38
C GLN A 11 5.18 -4.62 18.51
N ASP A 12 5.74 -5.83 18.59
CA ASP A 12 4.98 -7.08 18.71
C ASP A 12 3.89 -7.26 17.63
N GLU A 13 4.18 -6.77 16.42
CA GLU A 13 3.32 -6.94 15.24
C GLU A 13 3.71 -8.17 14.43
N GLU A 14 2.71 -8.80 13.81
CA GLU A 14 2.86 -10.00 12.99
C GLU A 14 2.65 -9.67 11.52
N PHE A 15 3.46 -10.32 10.67
CA PHE A 15 3.49 -10.14 9.23
C PHE A 15 3.69 -11.49 8.54
N ASP A 16 3.27 -11.59 7.28
CA ASP A 16 3.53 -12.71 6.39
C ASP A 16 3.96 -12.20 5.01
N THR A 17 4.14 -13.10 4.05
CA THR A 17 4.65 -12.88 2.69
C THR A 17 3.85 -11.81 1.93
N GLY A 18 2.54 -11.69 2.17
CA GLY A 18 1.67 -10.70 1.52
C GLY A 18 1.76 -9.29 2.11
N CYS A 19 2.44 -9.11 3.24
CA CYS A 19 2.41 -7.89 4.03
C CYS A 19 3.40 -6.80 3.57
N LEU A 20 4.11 -7.00 2.45
CA LEU A 20 5.08 -6.06 1.90
C LEU A 20 4.77 -5.76 0.44
N CYS A 21 4.71 -4.48 0.08
CA CYS A 21 4.60 -4.03 -1.30
C CYS A 21 5.58 -2.89 -1.56
N VAL A 22 6.18 -2.85 -2.76
CA VAL A 22 7.07 -1.76 -3.18
C VAL A 22 6.56 -1.20 -4.51
N ALA A 23 6.11 0.06 -4.50
CA ALA A 23 5.52 0.69 -5.68
C ALA A 23 5.53 2.22 -5.57
N ASN A 24 5.46 2.91 -6.72
CA ASN A 24 5.18 4.35 -6.81
C ASN A 24 3.68 4.62 -6.53
N ILE A 25 3.23 4.28 -5.32
CA ILE A 25 1.81 4.18 -4.97
C ILE A 25 1.08 5.53 -4.91
N ASP A 26 1.83 6.59 -4.66
CA ASP A 26 1.38 7.98 -4.67
C ASP A 26 1.46 8.62 -6.08
N ASN A 27 1.85 7.84 -7.10
CA ASN A 27 1.90 8.23 -8.50
C ASN A 27 2.75 9.48 -8.76
N GLU A 28 3.82 9.69 -7.98
CA GLU A 28 4.64 10.88 -8.16
C GLU A 28 5.40 10.84 -9.51
N PRO A 29 5.63 12.00 -10.16
CA PRO A 29 6.22 12.04 -11.50
C PRO A 29 7.65 11.48 -11.60
N SER A 30 8.43 11.49 -10.50
CA SER A 30 9.79 10.95 -10.53
C SER A 30 9.84 9.42 -10.59
N GLY A 31 8.72 8.74 -10.32
CA GLY A 31 8.65 7.28 -10.29
C GLY A 31 9.23 6.65 -9.02
N THR A 32 9.53 7.44 -7.99
CA THR A 32 10.14 6.93 -6.75
C THR A 32 9.19 5.95 -6.03
N ASN A 33 9.67 4.72 -5.82
CA ASN A 33 8.91 3.70 -5.09
C ASN A 33 8.91 3.96 -3.59
N LYS A 34 7.81 3.57 -2.94
CA LYS A 34 7.62 3.57 -1.50
C LYS A 34 7.59 2.13 -1.02
N ILE A 35 8.04 1.91 0.22
CA ILE A 35 7.92 0.62 0.90
C ILE A 35 6.62 0.66 1.69
N ILE A 36 5.68 -0.22 1.38
CA ILE A 36 4.40 -0.30 2.07
C ILE A 36 4.36 -1.61 2.86
N THR A 37 3.98 -1.53 4.13
CA THR A 37 3.82 -2.70 5.02
C THR A 37 2.45 -2.69 5.69
N GLY A 38 1.90 -3.86 5.98
CA GLY A 38 0.61 -4.01 6.64
C GLY A 38 0.61 -5.20 7.57
N SER A 39 0.33 -4.99 8.85
CA SER A 39 0.37 -6.05 9.85
C SER A 39 -0.98 -6.75 10.04
N PHE A 40 -0.94 -7.91 10.70
CA PHE A 40 -2.15 -8.61 11.16
C PHE A 40 -2.89 -7.86 12.28
N GLN A 41 -2.25 -6.91 12.94
CA GLN A 41 -2.87 -5.97 13.88
C GLN A 41 -3.61 -4.83 13.15
N GLY A 42 -3.52 -4.78 11.82
CA GLY A 42 -4.23 -3.82 10.97
C GLY A 42 -3.52 -2.49 10.79
N VAL A 43 -2.23 -2.39 11.12
CA VAL A 43 -1.48 -1.15 10.95
C VAL A 43 -0.85 -1.12 9.56
N LEU A 44 -1.28 -0.15 8.74
CA LEU A 44 -0.69 0.16 7.45
C LEU A 44 0.40 1.22 7.62
N ARG A 45 1.59 0.96 7.08
CA ARG A 45 2.71 1.93 7.06
C ARG A 45 3.25 2.10 5.66
N MET A 46 3.65 3.32 5.33
CA MET A 46 4.42 3.63 4.13
C MET A 46 5.71 4.34 4.50
N TYR A 47 6.81 3.89 3.89
CA TYR A 47 8.12 4.48 4.04
C TYR A 47 8.67 5.00 2.72
N CYS A 48 9.39 6.12 2.77
CA CYS A 48 10.14 6.68 1.66
C CYS A 48 11.60 6.94 2.10
N PRO A 49 12.45 5.90 2.11
CA PRO A 49 13.85 6.03 2.51
C PRO A 49 14.62 6.95 1.56
N LYS A 50 15.11 8.09 2.04
CA LYS A 50 15.86 9.06 1.21
C LYS A 50 17.37 8.99 1.38
N GLN A 51 17.83 8.41 2.48
CA GLN A 51 19.25 8.34 2.85
C GLN A 51 19.55 7.04 3.59
N ARG A 52 20.83 6.86 3.94
CA ARG A 52 21.25 5.73 4.78
C ARG A 52 20.67 5.89 6.18
N GLU A 53 20.38 4.75 6.80
CA GLU A 53 19.83 4.65 8.16
C GLU A 53 18.41 5.23 8.26
N TYR A 54 17.62 4.67 9.18
CA TYR A 54 16.25 5.11 9.38
C TYR A 54 16.18 6.48 10.06
N LYS A 55 15.33 7.35 9.52
CA LYS A 55 14.85 8.56 10.20
C LYS A 55 13.34 8.55 10.33
N ILE A 56 12.82 9.25 11.34
CA ILE A 56 11.39 9.33 11.60
C ILE A 56 10.64 9.88 10.37
N GLU A 57 11.25 10.82 9.65
CA GLU A 57 10.68 11.40 8.41
C GLU A 57 10.56 10.40 7.25
N ASP A 58 11.25 9.25 7.31
CA ASP A 58 11.10 8.20 6.31
C ASP A 58 9.73 7.52 6.45
N LEU A 59 9.10 7.50 7.64
CA LEU A 59 7.73 7.02 7.84
C LEU A 59 6.74 8.13 7.43
N ILE A 60 6.16 7.98 6.25
CA ILE A 60 5.36 9.04 5.61
C ILE A 60 3.84 8.85 5.77
N LEU A 61 3.41 7.63 6.12
CA LEU A 61 2.03 7.30 6.46
C LEU A 61 2.04 6.20 7.52
N GLU A 62 1.25 6.36 8.57
CA GLU A 62 0.88 5.30 9.50
C GLU A 62 -0.61 5.42 9.79
N LYS A 63 -1.35 4.32 9.61
CA LYS A 63 -2.80 4.31 9.82
C LYS A 63 -3.26 2.94 10.31
N ASN A 64 -4.09 2.94 11.36
CA ASN A 64 -4.82 1.75 11.77
C ASN A 64 -6.04 1.57 10.85
N MET A 65 -6.13 0.42 10.20
CA MET A 65 -7.19 0.04 9.27
C MET A 65 -8.32 -0.75 9.94
N GLU A 66 -8.25 -0.92 11.26
CA GLU A 66 -9.26 -1.56 12.13
C GLU A 66 -9.54 -3.04 11.80
N ALA A 67 -8.73 -3.65 10.93
CA ALA A 67 -8.84 -5.06 10.55
C ALA A 67 -7.47 -5.62 10.11
N PRO A 68 -7.18 -6.91 10.34
CA PRO A 68 -5.95 -7.56 9.90
C PRO A 68 -5.69 -7.38 8.40
N ILE A 69 -4.47 -7.07 8.01
CA ILE A 69 -4.06 -6.95 6.60
C ILE A 69 -3.35 -8.24 6.20
N LEU A 70 -4.03 -9.08 5.41
CA LEU A 70 -3.49 -10.35 4.91
C LEU A 70 -2.52 -10.13 3.75
N GLN A 71 -2.85 -9.21 2.85
CA GLN A 71 -2.05 -8.92 1.68
C GLN A 71 -2.22 -7.48 1.19
N ILE A 72 -1.13 -6.91 0.70
CA ILE A 72 -1.08 -5.60 0.05
C ILE A 72 -0.71 -5.80 -1.41
N ALA A 73 -1.41 -5.12 -2.31
CA ALA A 73 -1.04 -5.07 -3.72
C ALA A 73 -1.15 -3.65 -4.28
N ALA A 74 -0.33 -3.35 -5.28
CA ALA A 74 -0.35 -2.11 -6.03
C ALA A 74 -0.69 -2.40 -7.49
N GLY A 75 -1.70 -1.74 -8.04
CA GLY A 75 -2.15 -2.00 -9.40
C GLY A 75 -3.22 -1.02 -9.87
N ARG A 76 -3.62 -1.13 -11.14
CA ARG A 76 -4.62 -0.25 -11.76
C ARG A 76 -6.03 -0.78 -11.50
N PHE A 77 -6.49 -0.63 -10.27
CA PHE A 77 -7.72 -1.24 -9.77
C PHE A 77 -8.99 -0.39 -9.99
N VAL A 78 -8.85 0.86 -10.42
CA VAL A 78 -9.97 1.80 -10.63
C VAL A 78 -10.22 1.99 -12.13
N GLN A 79 -11.45 1.74 -12.55
CA GLN A 79 -11.84 1.88 -13.96
C GLN A 79 -11.73 3.34 -14.43
N GLY A 80 -11.11 3.55 -15.59
CA GLY A 80 -10.93 4.88 -16.17
C GLY A 80 -9.74 5.67 -15.61
N SER A 81 -9.06 5.14 -14.59
CA SER A 81 -7.80 5.71 -14.09
C SER A 81 -6.61 4.86 -14.54
N ARG A 82 -5.47 5.51 -14.81
CA ARG A 82 -4.18 4.85 -15.05
C ARG A 82 -3.28 4.86 -13.81
N GLU A 83 -3.75 5.49 -12.73
CA GLU A 83 -3.01 5.59 -11.48
C GLU A 83 -2.96 4.25 -10.77
N LEU A 84 -1.83 3.98 -10.13
CA LEU A 84 -1.68 2.88 -9.20
C LEU A 84 -2.53 3.17 -7.96
N CYS A 85 -3.27 2.15 -7.55
CA CYS A 85 -4.07 2.14 -6.33
C CYS A 85 -3.54 1.05 -5.40
N LEU A 86 -3.78 1.21 -4.10
CA LEU A 86 -3.43 0.26 -3.07
C LEU A 86 -4.62 -0.63 -2.77
N ALA A 87 -4.51 -1.93 -3.01
CA ALA A 87 -5.47 -2.93 -2.56
C ALA A 87 -5.02 -3.53 -1.24
N LEU A 88 -5.92 -3.54 -0.26
CA LEU A 88 -5.74 -4.19 1.04
C LEU A 88 -6.73 -5.35 1.14
N LEU A 89 -6.19 -6.56 1.27
CA LEU A 89 -6.97 -7.75 1.56
C LEU A 89 -7.06 -7.96 3.06
N HIS A 90 -8.29 -8.01 3.56
CA HIS A 90 -8.63 -8.40 4.92
C HIS A 90 -9.36 -9.75 4.91
N PRO A 91 -9.55 -10.43 6.06
CA PRO A 91 -10.23 -11.72 6.09
C PRO A 91 -11.64 -11.69 5.47
N ALA A 92 -12.42 -10.64 5.69
CA ALA A 92 -13.81 -10.56 5.23
C ALA A 92 -14.06 -9.48 4.17
N LYS A 93 -13.03 -8.76 3.71
CA LYS A 93 -13.20 -7.65 2.76
C LYS A 93 -11.95 -7.37 1.93
N LEU A 94 -12.16 -6.81 0.74
CA LEU A 94 -11.13 -6.20 -0.09
C LEU A 94 -11.41 -4.70 -0.19
N ALA A 95 -10.45 -3.86 0.18
CA ALA A 95 -10.59 -2.41 0.09
C ALA A 95 -9.51 -1.82 -0.82
N VAL A 96 -9.90 -0.91 -1.71
CA VAL A 96 -9.00 -0.24 -2.65
C VAL A 96 -8.92 1.24 -2.31
N TYR A 97 -7.70 1.75 -2.21
CA TYR A 97 -7.40 3.12 -1.83
C TYR A 97 -6.56 3.83 -2.89
N MET A 98 -6.85 5.11 -3.11
CA MET A 98 -5.99 6.04 -3.83
C MET A 98 -5.10 6.76 -2.81
N VAL A 99 -3.79 6.75 -3.07
CA VAL A 99 -2.80 7.45 -2.24
C VAL A 99 -2.38 8.72 -2.96
N SER A 100 -2.37 9.84 -2.23
CA SER A 100 -1.91 11.11 -2.78
C SER A 100 -1.12 11.92 -1.77
N ALA A 101 -0.07 12.59 -2.25
CA ALA A 101 0.68 13.55 -1.45
C ALA A 101 -0.11 14.86 -1.38
N VAL A 102 -0.42 15.34 -0.17
CA VAL A 102 -1.02 16.66 0.05
C VAL A 102 0.08 17.64 0.37
N SER A 103 0.32 18.59 -0.54
CA SER A 103 1.36 19.61 -0.40
C SER A 103 0.77 21.00 -0.17
N SER A 104 1.38 21.78 0.71
CA SER A 104 1.19 23.24 0.77
C SER A 104 2.53 23.95 0.72
N GLY A 105 2.66 24.98 -0.11
CA GLY A 105 3.89 25.78 -0.16
C GLY A 105 5.11 25.08 -0.77
N GLY A 106 4.92 24.04 -1.59
CA GLY A 106 6.00 23.34 -2.29
C GLY A 106 6.60 22.14 -1.53
N SER A 107 6.18 21.90 -0.28
CA SER A 107 6.54 20.71 0.51
C SER A 107 5.34 19.78 0.68
N VAL A 108 5.57 18.47 0.65
CA VAL A 108 4.56 17.47 1.04
C VAL A 108 4.33 17.57 2.55
N ASN A 109 3.09 17.82 2.95
CA ASN A 109 2.71 17.92 4.35
C ASN A 109 2.37 16.55 4.93
N TYR A 110 1.52 15.80 4.22
CA TYR A 110 1.06 14.48 4.62
C TYR A 110 0.59 13.69 3.40
N TYR A 111 0.47 12.38 3.56
CA TYR A 111 -0.12 11.50 2.56
C TYR A 111 -1.58 11.23 2.93
N SER A 112 -2.48 11.39 1.97
CA SER A 112 -3.89 11.06 2.09
C SER A 112 -4.15 9.65 1.56
N LEU A 113 -5.04 8.92 2.24
CA LEU A 113 -5.51 7.60 1.85
C LEU A 113 -7.03 7.66 1.64
N ALA A 114 -7.46 7.84 0.39
CA ALA A 114 -8.86 7.95 0.01
C ALA A 114 -9.40 6.60 -0.46
N GLN A 115 -10.46 6.09 0.17
CA GLN A 115 -11.08 4.82 -0.24
C GLN A 115 -11.80 5.00 -1.59
N ALA A 116 -11.37 4.26 -2.61
CA ALA A 116 -12.03 4.24 -3.91
C ALA A 116 -13.27 3.35 -3.87
N TYR A 117 -13.13 2.13 -3.36
CA TYR A 117 -14.24 1.20 -3.15
C TYR A 117 -13.86 0.10 -2.15
N GLU A 118 -14.87 -0.63 -1.69
CA GLU A 118 -14.73 -1.81 -0.85
C GLU A 118 -15.68 -2.91 -1.33
N HIS A 119 -15.22 -4.15 -1.27
CA HIS A 119 -16.02 -5.34 -1.48
C HIS A 119 -16.01 -6.20 -0.22
N GLN A 120 -17.20 -6.49 0.31
CA GLN A 120 -17.38 -7.49 1.34
C GLN A 120 -17.29 -8.88 0.71
N LEU A 121 -16.55 -9.78 1.35
CA LEU A 121 -16.32 -11.14 0.85
C LEU A 121 -17.31 -12.10 1.50
N ALA A 122 -17.95 -12.93 0.69
CA ALA A 122 -18.89 -13.94 1.18
C ALA A 122 -18.20 -15.09 1.93
N ARG A 123 -16.88 -15.21 1.83
CA ARG A 123 -16.05 -16.24 2.44
C ARG A 123 -14.75 -15.61 2.95
N PRO A 124 -14.15 -16.15 4.02
CA PRO A 124 -12.83 -15.71 4.46
C PRO A 124 -11.78 -15.81 3.35
N ALA A 125 -11.04 -14.74 3.13
CA ALA A 125 -9.92 -14.72 2.20
C ALA A 125 -8.65 -15.32 2.80
N PHE A 126 -7.75 -15.76 1.92
CA PHE A 126 -6.41 -16.21 2.28
C PHE A 126 -5.35 -15.30 1.65
N ASN A 127 -5.35 -15.18 0.33
CA ASN A 127 -4.47 -14.32 -0.45
C ASN A 127 -5.19 -13.82 -1.72
N LEU A 128 -4.52 -12.99 -2.52
CA LEU A 128 -4.99 -12.56 -3.84
C LEU A 128 -3.87 -12.58 -4.88
N CYS A 129 -4.25 -12.56 -6.15
CA CYS A 129 -3.38 -12.17 -7.25
C CYS A 129 -4.07 -11.12 -8.12
N HIS A 130 -3.29 -10.39 -8.93
CA HIS A 130 -3.85 -9.38 -9.81
C HIS A 130 -3.10 -9.27 -11.13
N GLY A 131 -3.77 -8.69 -12.12
CA GLY A 131 -3.18 -8.37 -13.41
C GLY A 131 -4.22 -8.13 -14.50
N PRO A 132 -3.77 -7.97 -15.76
CA PRO A 132 -4.63 -7.71 -16.92
C PRO A 132 -5.31 -9.01 -17.39
N PHE A 133 -6.14 -9.61 -16.54
CA PHE A 133 -6.86 -10.84 -16.85
C PHE A 133 -7.68 -10.67 -18.14
N GLY A 134 -7.56 -11.62 -19.07
CA GLY A 134 -8.17 -11.52 -20.39
C GLY A 134 -7.48 -10.55 -21.35
N GLN A 135 -6.22 -10.16 -21.10
CA GLN A 135 -5.41 -9.26 -21.95
C GLN A 135 -5.99 -7.84 -22.07
N ILE A 136 -6.67 -7.37 -21.03
CA ILE A 136 -7.23 -6.02 -20.98
C ILE A 136 -6.11 -5.00 -20.79
N ARG A 137 -6.22 -3.86 -21.49
CA ARG A 137 -5.24 -2.78 -21.39
C ARG A 137 -5.59 -1.83 -20.26
N ASP A 138 -4.56 -1.27 -19.62
CA ASP A 138 -4.64 -0.20 -18.63
C ASP A 138 -5.48 -0.51 -17.37
N ARG A 139 -5.76 -1.80 -17.08
CA ARG A 139 -6.54 -2.21 -15.90
C ARG A 139 -6.05 -3.54 -15.35
N ASP A 140 -6.01 -3.63 -14.04
CA ASP A 140 -5.78 -4.87 -13.30
C ASP A 140 -7.07 -5.35 -12.63
N TYR A 141 -7.36 -6.63 -12.78
CA TYR A 141 -8.39 -7.34 -12.03
C TYR A 141 -7.73 -8.08 -10.87
N ILE A 142 -8.52 -8.37 -9.84
CA ILE A 142 -8.10 -9.08 -8.63
C ILE A 142 -8.84 -10.42 -8.58
N CYS A 143 -8.12 -11.49 -8.23
CA CYS A 143 -8.62 -12.84 -7.98
C CYS A 143 -8.22 -13.25 -6.56
#